data_AF-A0A561TXP7-F1
#
_entry.id   AF-A0A561TXP7-F1
#
_cell.length_a   1.000
_cell.length_b   1.000
_cell.length_c   1.000
_cell.angle_alpha   90.00
_cell.angle_beta   90.00
_cell.angle_gamma   90.00
#
_symmetry.space_group_name_H-M   'P 1'
#
loop_
_entity.id
_entity.type
_entity.pdbx_description
1 polymer ?
#
loop_
_entity_poly.entity_id
_entity_poly.type
_entity_poly.pdbx_seq_one_letter_code
_entity_poly.pdbx_strand_id
1 'polypeptide(L)'
;MHGLIALRLPGRDRWDRQDPRGNRPGVDARFSREEERLAWPVRPEFDEMDYPVLYAAPHPLVLRGLRAAADRAQLWHTLPAAL
;
A
#
# COMPACT_ATOMS: atom_id res chain seq x y z
N MET A 1 6.79 2.83 -4.47
CA MET A 1 5.56 3.01 -3.68
C MET A 1 4.66 1.81 -3.93
N HIS A 2 4.13 1.22 -2.86
CA HIS A 2 3.14 0.15 -2.92
C HIS A 2 1.91 0.60 -2.14
N GLY A 3 0.72 0.37 -2.69
CA GLY A 3 -0.55 0.72 -2.04
C GLY A 3 -1.14 -0.50 -1.34
N LEU A 4 -1.57 -0.31 -0.09
CA LEU A 4 -2.32 -1.32 0.66
C LEU A 4 -3.80 -0.97 0.66
N ILE A 5 -4.63 -1.97 0.98
CA ILE A 5 -6.04 -1.76 1.30
C ILE A 5 -6.26 -1.93 2.80
N ALA A 6 -7.35 -1.41 3.32
CA ALA A 6 -7.75 -1.64 4.71
C ALA A 6 -9.23 -2.01 4.77
N LEU A 7 -9.55 -2.97 5.62
CA LEU A 7 -10.91 -3.51 5.79
C LEU A 7 -11.33 -3.37 7.25
N ARG A 8 -12.56 -2.92 7.51
CA ARG A 8 -13.17 -2.94 8.84
C ARG A 8 -14.25 -4.01 8.88
N LEU A 9 -13.96 -5.13 9.51
CA LEU A 9 -14.92 -6.23 9.62
C LEU A 9 -15.97 -5.94 10.71
N PRO A 10 -17.18 -6.52 10.59
CA PRO A 10 -18.20 -6.41 11.63
C PRO A 10 -17.68 -6.87 13.01
N GLY A 11 -18.07 -6.14 14.06
CA GLY A 11 -17.69 -6.45 15.44
C GLY A 11 -16.23 -6.13 15.80
N ARG A 12 -15.51 -5.38 14.97
CA ARG A 12 -14.14 -4.91 15.28
C ARG A 12 -14.10 -3.39 15.39
N ASP A 13 -13.26 -2.93 16.30
CA ASP A 13 -12.90 -1.54 16.54
C ASP A 13 -11.64 -1.09 15.77
N ARG A 14 -11.03 -2.00 15.00
CA ARG A 14 -9.82 -1.74 14.20
C ARG A 14 -10.00 -2.03 12.72
N TRP A 15 -9.12 -1.40 11.93
CA TRP A 15 -8.93 -1.69 10.52
C TRP A 15 -7.81 -2.70 10.34
N ASP A 16 -8.06 -3.74 9.53
CA ASP A 16 -7.06 -4.72 9.15
C ASP A 16 -6.51 -4.34 7.77
N ARG A 17 -5.25 -3.88 7.71
CA ARG A 17 -4.53 -3.60 6.47
C ARG A 17 -4.15 -4.90 5.76
N GLN A 18 -4.28 -4.92 4.45
CA GLN A 18 -3.99 -6.08 3.60
C GLN A 18 -3.22 -5.68 2.36
N ASP A 19 -2.35 -6.59 1.91
CA ASP A 19 -1.69 -6.47 0.63
C ASP A 19 -2.63 -6.93 -0.50
N PRO A 20 -3.09 -6.03 -1.40
CA PRO A 20 -4.06 -6.37 -2.43
C PRO A 20 -3.51 -7.32 -3.50
N ARG A 21 -2.19 -7.58 -3.51
CA ARG A 21 -1.58 -8.55 -4.44
C ARG A 21 -2.01 -9.98 -4.16
N GLY A 22 -2.40 -10.27 -2.91
CA GLY A 22 -2.86 -11.58 -2.48
C GLY A 22 -1.78 -12.67 -2.49
N ASN A 23 -2.17 -13.84 -2.01
CA ASN A 23 -1.28 -14.97 -1.82
C ASN A 23 -1.05 -15.76 -3.11
N ARG A 24 0.21 -16.14 -3.39
CA ARG A 24 0.59 -16.98 -4.54
C ARG A 24 1.82 -17.82 -4.21
N PRO A 25 2.17 -18.87 -4.98
CA PRO A 25 3.39 -19.66 -4.72
C PRO A 25 4.63 -18.77 -4.57
N GLY A 26 5.36 -18.93 -3.47
CA GLY A 26 6.55 -18.12 -3.15
C GLY A 26 6.27 -16.74 -2.54
N VAL A 27 5.01 -16.40 -2.23
CA VAL A 27 4.59 -15.15 -1.60
C VAL A 27 3.65 -15.46 -0.43
N ASP A 28 3.90 -14.90 0.75
CA ASP A 28 3.02 -15.02 1.93
C ASP A 28 2.24 -13.73 2.20
N ALA A 29 1.30 -13.43 1.30
CA ALA A 29 0.40 -12.28 1.39
C ALA A 29 -1.05 -12.73 1.62
N ARG A 30 -1.21 -13.73 2.49
CA ARG A 30 -2.52 -14.25 2.88
C ARG A 30 -3.30 -13.24 3.69
N PHE A 31 -4.63 -13.26 3.54
CA PHE A 31 -5.50 -12.52 4.43
C PHE A 31 -5.28 -12.95 5.88
N SER A 32 -5.02 -12.00 6.77
CA SER A 32 -4.75 -12.24 8.18
C SER A 32 -5.39 -11.14 9.04
N ARG A 33 -5.93 -11.55 10.19
CA ARG A 33 -6.64 -10.68 11.15
C ARG A 33 -5.84 -10.38 12.42
N GLU A 34 -4.75 -11.13 12.62
CA GLU A 34 -3.88 -11.00 13.79
C GLU A 34 -2.67 -10.12 13.48
N GLU A 35 -2.09 -10.31 12.29
CA GLU A 35 -0.93 -9.55 11.84
C GLU A 35 -1.02 -9.24 10.35
N GLU A 36 -0.33 -8.18 9.94
CA GLU A 36 -0.20 -7.85 8.53
C GLU A 36 0.72 -8.85 7.82
N ARG A 37 0.28 -9.36 6.66
CA ARG A 37 1.03 -10.29 5.83
C ARG A 37 1.28 -9.65 4.46
N LEU A 38 2.47 -9.05 4.32
CA LEU A 38 2.89 -8.37 3.10
C LEU A 38 3.62 -9.33 2.16
N ALA A 39 3.38 -9.19 0.85
CA ALA A 39 4.11 -9.97 -0.14
C ALA A 39 5.62 -9.68 -0.13
N TRP A 40 5.98 -8.44 0.22
CA TRP A 40 7.34 -8.03 0.51
C TRP A 40 7.33 -7.15 1.76
N PRO A 41 8.03 -7.53 2.83
CA PRO A 41 8.12 -6.71 4.04
C PRO A 41 8.93 -5.45 3.76
N VAL A 42 8.66 -4.40 4.54
CA VAL A 42 9.46 -3.18 4.53
C VAL A 42 10.87 -3.48 4.99
N ARG A 43 11.86 -3.00 4.24
CA ARG A 43 13.30 -3.15 4.50
C ARG A 43 13.93 -1.79 4.81
N PRO A 44 14.00 -1.40 6.09
CA PRO A 44 14.56 -0.11 6.49
C PRO A 44 16.01 0.11 6.03
N GLU A 45 16.78 -0.97 5.85
CA GLU A 45 18.15 -0.94 5.32
C GLU A 45 18.25 -0.42 3.87
N PHE A 46 17.12 -0.34 3.16
CA PHE A 46 17.00 0.25 1.82
C PHE A 46 16.15 1.54 1.82
N ASP A 47 16.02 2.21 2.98
CA ASP A 47 15.18 3.40 3.18
C ASP A 47 13.69 3.17 2.83
N GLU A 48 13.23 1.92 2.89
CA GLU A 48 11.81 1.61 2.76
C GLU A 48 11.08 2.03 4.05
N MET A 49 9.91 2.64 3.90
CA MET A 49 9.11 3.14 5.01
C MET A 49 7.65 2.69 4.87
N ASP A 50 7.07 2.28 5.99
CA ASP A 50 5.63 2.04 6.11
C ASP A 50 4.91 3.29 6.66
N TYR A 51 3.74 3.58 6.12
CA TYR A 51 2.88 4.68 6.55
C TYR A 51 1.57 4.10 7.12
N PRO A 52 1.41 4.04 8.46
CA PRO A 52 0.27 3.37 9.08
C PRO A 52 -1.06 4.13 8.95
N VAL A 53 -1.01 5.40 8.55
CA VAL A 53 -2.20 6.25 8.44
C VAL A 53 -3.13 5.75 7.34
N LEU A 54 -4.41 5.59 7.68
CA LEU A 54 -5.44 5.20 6.73
C LEU A 54 -6.19 6.43 6.21
N TYR A 55 -6.27 6.52 4.89
CA TYR A 55 -7.07 7.53 4.20
C TYR A 55 -8.33 6.87 3.63
N ALA A 56 -9.50 7.46 3.89
CA ALA A 56 -10.78 6.96 3.39
C ALA A 56 -10.88 7.02 1.85
N ALA A 57 -10.11 7.90 1.22
CA ALA A 57 -9.96 7.99 -0.22
C ALA A 57 -8.51 8.30 -0.57
N PRO A 58 -8.00 7.78 -1.70
CA PRO A 58 -6.67 8.14 -2.19
C PRO A 58 -6.60 9.62 -2.58
N HIS A 59 -5.45 10.25 -2.35
CA HIS A 59 -5.28 11.66 -2.70
C HIS A 59 -5.37 11.88 -4.22
N PRO A 60 -6.18 12.84 -4.72
CA PRO A 60 -6.39 13.04 -6.16
C PRO A 60 -5.12 13.29 -6.97
N LEU A 61 -4.13 14.01 -6.39
CA LEU A 61 -2.85 14.26 -7.06
C LEU A 61 -2.00 13.00 -7.21
N VAL A 62 -2.04 12.08 -6.23
CA VAL A 62 -1.35 10.78 -6.33
C VAL A 62 -2.00 9.95 -7.41
N LEU A 63 -3.33 9.87 -7.43
CA LEU A 63 -4.06 9.17 -8.48
C LEU A 63 -3.78 9.73 -9.87
N ARG A 64 -3.70 11.06 -10.00
CA ARG A 64 -3.37 11.71 -11.28
C ARG A 64 -1.98 11.30 -11.76
N GLY A 65 -0.97 11.35 -10.88
CA GLY A 65 0.40 10.94 -11.22
C GLY A 65 0.45 9.47 -11.67
N LEU A 66 -0.16 8.57 -10.89
CA LEU A 66 -0.20 7.14 -11.21
C LEU A 66 -0.90 6.83 -12.54
N ARG A 67 -1.97 7.56 -12.87
CA ARG A 67 -2.73 7.34 -14.12
C ARG A 67 -2.07 7.95 -15.36
N ALA A 68 -1.34 9.05 -15.20
CA ALA A 68 -0.76 9.80 -16.30
C ALA A 68 0.65 9.31 -16.69
N ALA A 69 1.37 8.66 -15.77
CA ALA A 69 2.70 8.15 -16.04
C ALA A 69 2.63 6.87 -16.90
N ALA A 70 3.38 6.84 -18.00
CA ALA A 70 3.51 5.66 -18.85
C ALA A 70 4.39 4.58 -18.21
N ASP A 71 5.34 4.99 -17.37
CA ASP A 71 6.26 4.09 -16.69
C ASP A 71 6.71 4.64 -15.32
N ARG A 72 7.53 3.84 -14.63
CA ARG A 72 8.07 4.15 -13.31
C ARG A 72 8.97 5.39 -13.32
N ALA A 73 9.78 5.59 -14.35
CA ALA A 73 10.72 6.70 -14.40
C ALA A 73 9.97 8.03 -14.54
N GLN A 74 8.97 8.09 -15.43
CA GLN A 74 8.10 9.25 -15.56
C GLN A 74 7.30 9.50 -14.27
N LEU A 75 6.78 8.45 -13.64
CA LEU A 75 6.08 8.57 -12.36
C LEU A 75 6.98 9.21 -11.30
N TRP A 76 8.23 8.78 -11.21
CA TRP A 76 9.19 9.31 -10.22
C TRP A 76 9.39 10.83 -10.34
N HIS A 77 9.43 11.35 -11.56
CA HIS A 77 9.58 12.79 -11.80
C HIS A 77 8.29 13.60 -11.59
N THR A 78 7.12 12.96 -11.63
CA THR A 78 5.81 13.64 -11.65
C THR A 78 4.97 13.40 -10.41
N LEU A 79 5.37 12.45 -9.54
CA LEU A 79 4.68 12.19 -8.29
C LEU A 79 4.81 13.41 -7.34
N PRO A 80 3.72 13.88 -6.72
CA PRO A 80 3.78 15.00 -5.78
C PRO A 80 4.71 14.69 -4.60
N ALA A 81 5.66 15.59 -4.32
CA ALA A 81 6.59 15.46 -3.19
C ALA A 81 5.98 15.86 -1.84
N ALA A 82 4.84 16.56 -1.85
CA ALA A 82 4.06 16.94 -0.68
C ALA A 82 2.56 16.89 -1.00
N LEU A 83 1.76 16.50 0.00
CA LEU A 83 0.30 16.36 -0.05
C LEU A 83 -0.34 17.15 1.09
#